data_AF-A0A2W4M477-F1
#
_entry.id   AF-A0A2W4M477-F1
#
_cell.length_a   1.000
_cell.length_b   1.000
_cell.length_c   1.000
_cell.angle_alpha   90.00
_cell.angle_beta   90.00
_cell.angle_gamma   90.00
#
_symmetry.space_group_name_H-M   'P 1'
#
loop_
_entity.id
_entity.type
_entity.pdbx_description
1 polymer ?
#
loop_
_entity_poly.entity_id
_entity_poly.type
_entity_poly.pdbx_seq_one_letter_code
_entity_poly.pdbx_strand_id
1 'polypeptide(L)'
;MTDALRSYLQEIEDLKAIRERIWLDQQQGMPPGAISDRARQIGIIAGMVQDRLTSPELGRLLDAAPDEPWVEVARRDRERALRMQGGLWRRFQETSSAAFDAWVRARDGSDWSIVQPGLEKLVGIYREYAETVGYDEHPMDALLSVYEPGPTHAEITSVFDGLRDFLIDARARRVVDAPASSIRVERHVLVGVMRAIGHLIGFDFERGDVGFTPHGYTSIAGPRDARVTVATNSNLFQGVLIAIHEYGHALYSL
;
A
#
# COMPACT_ATOMS: atom_id res chain seq x y z
N MET A 1 -12.67 29.84 -0.46
CA MET A 1 -12.39 29.04 -1.67
C MET A 1 -11.39 27.95 -1.35
N THR A 2 -10.27 28.27 -0.70
CA THR A 2 -9.35 27.29 -0.09
C THR A 2 -10.08 26.34 0.86
N ASP A 3 -11.01 26.84 1.69
CA ASP A 3 -11.79 25.98 2.59
C ASP A 3 -12.72 24.99 1.85
N ALA A 4 -13.27 25.40 0.70
CA ALA A 4 -14.09 24.52 -0.12
C ALA A 4 -13.24 23.41 -0.76
N LEU A 5 -12.06 23.74 -1.29
CA LEU A 5 -11.11 22.74 -1.79
C LEU A 5 -10.64 21.81 -0.68
N ARG A 6 -10.29 22.35 0.51
CA ARG A 6 -9.89 21.53 1.67
C ARG A 6 -11.01 20.59 2.09
N SER A 7 -12.25 21.07 2.18
CA SER A 7 -13.40 20.23 2.52
C SER A 7 -13.63 19.13 1.47
N TYR A 8 -13.45 19.45 0.19
CA TYR A 8 -13.59 18.48 -0.90
C TYR A 8 -12.51 17.39 -0.86
N LEU A 9 -11.26 17.79 -0.64
CA LEU A 9 -10.14 16.86 -0.50
C LEU A 9 -10.28 16.02 0.77
N GLN A 10 -10.77 16.60 1.86
CA GLN A 10 -11.03 15.86 3.10
C GLN A 10 -12.05 14.74 2.88
N GLU A 11 -13.12 14.96 2.11
CA GLU A 11 -14.07 13.90 1.78
C GLU A 11 -13.41 12.73 1.03
N ILE A 12 -12.47 13.02 0.12
CA ILE A 12 -11.69 11.99 -0.57
C ILE A 12 -10.82 11.21 0.42
N GLU A 13 -10.13 11.89 1.34
CA GLU A 13 -9.30 11.24 2.35
C GLU A 13 -10.15 10.40 3.32
N ASP A 14 -11.33 10.87 3.70
CA ASP A 14 -12.25 10.12 4.56
C ASP A 14 -12.76 8.85 3.85
N LEU A 15 -13.06 8.91 2.55
CA LEU A 15 -13.41 7.72 1.77
C LEU A 15 -12.24 6.73 1.70
N LYS A 16 -11.01 7.21 1.48
CA LYS A 16 -9.80 6.36 1.51
C LYS A 16 -9.62 5.71 2.89
N ALA A 17 -9.82 6.47 3.96
CA ALA A 17 -9.74 5.99 5.34
C ALA A 17 -10.78 4.91 5.64
N ILE A 18 -12.03 5.11 5.23
CA ILE A 18 -13.10 4.10 5.37
C ILE A 18 -12.71 2.81 4.64
N ARG A 19 -12.21 2.93 3.40
CA ARG A 19 -11.72 1.77 2.63
C ARG A 19 -10.61 1.04 3.37
N GLU A 20 -9.65 1.77 3.95
CA GLU A 20 -8.55 1.19 4.70
C GLU A 20 -9.01 0.46 5.96
N ARG A 21 -10.03 0.97 6.68
CA ARG A 21 -10.61 0.27 7.84
C ARG A 21 -11.33 -1.02 7.45
N ILE A 22 -12.08 -0.96 6.36
CA ILE A 22 -12.78 -2.14 5.82
C ILE A 22 -11.76 -3.17 5.30
N TRP A 23 -10.66 -2.72 4.72
CA TRP A 23 -9.54 -3.58 4.34
C TRP A 23 -8.88 -4.23 5.56
N LEU A 24 -8.56 -3.46 6.60
CA LEU A 24 -7.97 -4.01 7.82
C LEU A 24 -8.87 -5.07 8.48
N ASP A 25 -10.18 -4.82 8.57
CA ASP A 25 -11.12 -5.80 9.12
C ASP A 25 -11.09 -7.12 8.32
N GLN A 26 -10.91 -7.05 6.99
CA GLN A 26 -10.75 -8.22 6.13
C GLN A 26 -9.53 -9.06 6.56
N GLN A 27 -8.47 -8.39 7.01
CA GLN A 27 -7.22 -9.04 7.44
C GLN A 27 -7.25 -9.54 8.88
N GLN A 28 -8.09 -8.99 9.77
CA GLN A 28 -8.03 -9.29 11.21
C GLN A 28 -9.01 -10.36 11.69
N GLY A 29 -10.22 -10.42 11.12
CA GLY A 29 -11.25 -11.29 11.69
C GLY A 29 -12.51 -11.49 10.86
N MET A 30 -12.55 -10.97 9.62
CA MET A 30 -13.70 -11.17 8.75
C MET A 30 -13.96 -12.66 8.47
N PRO A 31 -15.22 -13.14 8.59
CA PRO A 31 -15.57 -14.52 8.25
C PRO A 31 -15.23 -14.85 6.78
N PRO A 32 -14.69 -16.05 6.47
CA PRO A 32 -14.30 -16.41 5.10
C PRO A 32 -15.43 -16.29 4.07
N GLY A 33 -16.68 -16.55 4.47
CA GLY A 33 -17.85 -16.44 3.59
C GLY A 33 -18.22 -15.01 3.17
N ALA A 34 -17.63 -13.98 3.80
CA ALA A 34 -17.93 -12.58 3.50
C ALA A 34 -17.01 -11.96 2.43
N ILE A 35 -16.06 -12.73 1.86
CA ILE A 35 -15.04 -12.20 0.94
C ILE A 35 -15.63 -11.47 -0.28
N SER A 36 -16.66 -12.04 -0.90
CA SER A 36 -17.31 -11.44 -2.07
C SER A 36 -18.06 -10.15 -1.73
N ASP A 37 -18.69 -10.10 -0.55
CA ASP A 37 -19.38 -8.90 -0.07
C ASP A 37 -18.40 -7.79 0.26
N ARG A 38 -17.29 -8.14 0.91
CA ARG A 38 -16.21 -7.22 1.26
C ARG A 38 -15.52 -6.65 0.02
N ALA A 39 -15.22 -7.49 -0.97
CA ALA A 39 -14.66 -7.05 -2.24
C ALA A 39 -15.58 -6.04 -2.94
N ARG A 40 -16.90 -6.29 -2.95
CA ARG A 40 -17.89 -5.34 -3.48
C ARG A 40 -17.88 -4.01 -2.72
N GLN A 41 -17.86 -4.04 -1.39
CA GLN A 41 -17.81 -2.82 -0.56
C GLN A 41 -16.58 -1.97 -0.86
N ILE A 42 -15.40 -2.59 -0.89
CA ILE A 42 -14.13 -1.91 -1.22
C ILE A 42 -14.18 -1.32 -2.62
N GLY A 43 -14.71 -2.08 -3.59
CA GLY A 43 -14.87 -1.62 -4.98
C GLY A 43 -15.78 -0.41 -5.11
N ILE A 44 -16.90 -0.37 -4.39
CA ILE A 44 -17.81 0.79 -4.36
C ILE A 44 -17.08 2.03 -3.85
N ILE A 45 -16.38 1.94 -2.72
CA ILE A 45 -15.67 3.08 -2.14
C ILE A 45 -14.52 3.53 -3.05
N ALA A 46 -13.79 2.59 -3.64
CA ALA A 46 -12.75 2.92 -4.63
C ALA A 46 -13.33 3.66 -5.86
N GLY A 47 -14.52 3.27 -6.31
CA GLY A 47 -15.26 3.98 -7.36
C GLY A 47 -15.64 5.41 -6.94
N MET A 48 -16.15 5.59 -5.72
CA MET A 48 -16.48 6.92 -5.20
C MET A 48 -15.26 7.84 -5.12
N VAL A 49 -14.10 7.31 -4.69
CA VAL A 49 -12.83 8.06 -4.69
C VAL A 49 -12.45 8.47 -6.12
N GLN A 50 -12.54 7.54 -7.07
CA GLN A 50 -12.23 7.80 -8.48
C GLN A 50 -13.16 8.88 -9.08
N ASP A 51 -14.46 8.80 -8.81
CA ASP A 51 -15.45 9.77 -9.28
C ASP A 51 -15.18 11.18 -8.71
N ARG A 52 -14.82 11.27 -7.42
CA ARG A 52 -14.46 12.54 -6.77
C ARG A 52 -13.17 13.14 -7.31
N LEU A 53 -12.11 12.35 -7.44
CA LEU A 53 -10.82 12.79 -7.99
C LEU A 53 -10.93 13.31 -9.42
N THR A 54 -11.89 12.78 -10.18
CA THR A 54 -12.04 13.11 -11.59
C THR A 54 -13.21 14.03 -11.92
N SER A 55 -13.96 14.46 -10.90
CA SER A 55 -15.13 15.31 -11.06
C SER A 55 -14.77 16.66 -11.71
N PRO A 56 -15.65 17.26 -12.53
CA PRO A 56 -15.44 18.63 -13.02
C PRO A 56 -15.38 19.68 -11.91
N GLU A 57 -16.01 19.40 -10.76
CA GLU A 57 -15.99 20.28 -9.59
C GLU A 57 -14.60 20.43 -8.98
N LEU A 58 -13.90 19.31 -8.74
CA LEU A 58 -12.52 19.36 -8.23
C LEU A 58 -11.60 20.11 -9.20
N GLY A 59 -11.80 19.94 -10.52
CA GLY A 59 -11.07 20.71 -11.54
C GLY A 59 -11.23 22.21 -11.34
N ARG A 60 -12.49 22.70 -11.26
CA ARG A 60 -12.77 24.13 -11.02
C ARG A 60 -12.20 24.64 -9.70
N LEU A 61 -12.23 23.83 -8.64
CA LEU A 61 -11.67 24.21 -7.34
C LEU A 61 -10.15 24.33 -7.40
N LEU A 62 -9.47 23.44 -8.12
CA LEU A 62 -8.01 23.46 -8.31
C LEU A 62 -7.55 24.59 -9.25
N ASP A 63 -8.32 24.90 -10.29
CA ASP A 63 -8.02 25.99 -11.22
C ASP A 63 -8.08 27.36 -10.53
N ALA A 64 -8.97 27.50 -9.54
CA ALA A 64 -9.12 28.73 -8.77
C ALA A 64 -8.21 28.81 -7.53
N ALA A 65 -7.56 27.70 -7.14
CA ALA A 65 -6.73 27.63 -5.94
C ALA A 65 -5.37 28.34 -6.13
N PRO A 66 -4.79 28.92 -5.07
CA PRO A 66 -3.45 29.48 -5.12
C PRO A 66 -2.40 28.40 -5.39
N ASP A 67 -1.26 28.80 -5.94
CA ASP A 67 -0.13 27.91 -6.16
C ASP A 67 0.60 27.62 -4.85
N GLU A 68 0.10 26.62 -4.12
CA GLU A 68 0.70 26.09 -2.91
C GLU A 68 1.13 24.63 -3.13
N PRO A 69 2.21 24.14 -2.48
CA PRO A 69 2.72 22.79 -2.70
C PRO A 69 1.68 21.66 -2.55
N TRP A 70 0.74 21.78 -1.61
CA TRP A 70 -0.31 20.76 -1.42
C TRP A 70 -1.38 20.80 -2.52
N VAL A 71 -1.61 21.95 -3.16
CA VAL A 71 -2.52 22.07 -4.32
C VAL A 71 -1.90 21.36 -5.51
N GLU A 72 -0.59 21.50 -5.69
CA GLU A 72 0.14 20.81 -6.75
C GLU A 72 0.10 19.28 -6.57
N VAL A 73 0.21 18.77 -5.34
CA VAL A 73 -0.03 17.36 -5.04
C VAL A 73 -1.45 16.94 -5.44
N ALA A 74 -2.47 17.73 -5.07
CA ALA A 74 -3.86 17.44 -5.43
C ALA A 74 -4.11 17.48 -6.96
N ARG A 75 -3.43 18.36 -7.70
CA ARG A 75 -3.46 18.41 -9.17
C ARG A 75 -2.88 17.13 -9.77
N ARG A 76 -1.73 16.66 -9.27
CA ARG A 76 -1.11 15.40 -9.70
C ARG A 76 -1.99 14.19 -9.40
N ASP A 77 -2.59 14.13 -8.21
CA ASP A 77 -3.50 13.04 -7.84
C ASP A 77 -4.71 12.98 -8.77
N ARG A 78 -5.31 14.15 -9.07
CA ARG A 78 -6.38 14.26 -10.07
C ARG A 78 -5.91 13.80 -11.45
N GLU A 79 -4.77 14.28 -11.91
CA GLU A 79 -4.24 13.96 -13.24
C GLU A 79 -3.98 12.45 -13.39
N ARG A 80 -3.41 11.81 -12.36
CA ARG A 80 -3.24 10.35 -12.29
C ARG A 80 -4.58 9.63 -12.38
N ALA A 81 -5.56 10.08 -11.62
CA ALA A 81 -6.90 9.50 -11.64
C ALA A 81 -7.54 9.63 -13.03
N LEU A 82 -7.42 10.80 -13.68
CA LEU A 82 -7.90 11.06 -15.04
C LEU A 82 -7.24 10.11 -16.07
N ARG A 83 -5.93 9.89 -15.97
CA ARG A 83 -5.18 8.96 -16.85
C ARG A 83 -5.59 7.50 -16.69
N MET A 84 -6.12 7.11 -15.52
CA MET A 84 -6.67 5.76 -15.32
C MET A 84 -8.15 5.64 -15.73
N GLN A 85 -8.84 6.71 -16.13
CA GLN A 85 -10.28 6.68 -16.38
C GLN A 85 -10.73 5.79 -17.55
N GLY A 86 -12.06 5.62 -17.64
CA GLY A 86 -12.72 4.98 -18.76
C GLY A 86 -12.60 3.47 -18.70
N GLY A 87 -12.28 2.85 -19.83
CA GLY A 87 -12.16 1.40 -19.93
C GLY A 87 -10.98 0.83 -19.13
N LEU A 88 -9.91 1.61 -18.93
CA LEU A 88 -8.66 1.12 -18.34
C LEU A 88 -8.82 0.76 -16.86
N TRP A 89 -9.38 1.65 -16.04
CA TRP A 89 -9.68 1.38 -14.63
C TRP A 89 -10.56 0.15 -14.45
N ARG A 90 -11.64 0.05 -15.25
CA ARG A 90 -12.57 -1.09 -15.16
C ARG A 90 -11.85 -2.41 -15.47
N ARG A 91 -11.11 -2.45 -16.59
CA ARG A 91 -10.32 -3.63 -16.96
C ARG A 91 -9.28 -3.99 -15.90
N PHE A 92 -8.61 -2.99 -15.33
CA PHE A 92 -7.65 -3.19 -14.25
C PHE A 92 -8.29 -3.85 -13.03
N GLN A 93 -9.43 -3.33 -12.56
CA GLN A 93 -10.14 -3.87 -11.40
C GLN A 93 -10.62 -5.31 -11.64
N GLU A 94 -11.28 -5.57 -12.78
CA GLU A 94 -11.76 -6.90 -13.14
C GLU A 94 -10.61 -7.91 -13.28
N THR A 95 -9.53 -7.52 -13.98
CA THR A 95 -8.37 -8.38 -14.21
C THR A 95 -7.61 -8.64 -12.90
N SER A 96 -7.41 -7.61 -12.06
CA SER A 96 -6.68 -7.74 -10.79
C SER A 96 -7.39 -8.66 -9.82
N SER A 97 -8.72 -8.52 -9.71
CA SER A 97 -9.55 -9.38 -8.87
C SER A 97 -9.45 -10.84 -9.31
N ALA A 98 -9.69 -11.12 -10.60
CA ALA A 98 -9.61 -12.48 -11.13
C ALA A 98 -8.19 -13.08 -11.05
N ALA A 99 -7.15 -12.26 -11.27
CA ALA A 99 -5.76 -12.68 -11.17
C ALA A 99 -5.35 -12.98 -9.73
N PHE A 100 -5.87 -12.25 -8.74
CA PHE A 100 -5.63 -12.52 -7.33
C PHE A 100 -6.23 -13.87 -6.91
N ASP A 101 -7.48 -14.15 -7.29
CA ASP A 101 -8.13 -15.45 -7.02
C ASP A 101 -7.40 -16.62 -7.70
N ALA A 102 -6.86 -16.40 -8.91
CA ALA A 102 -5.99 -17.35 -9.58
C ALA A 102 -4.67 -17.54 -8.83
N TRP A 103 -4.04 -16.45 -8.38
CA TRP A 103 -2.78 -16.47 -7.63
C TRP A 103 -2.89 -17.23 -6.30
N VAL A 104 -3.98 -17.05 -5.54
CA VAL A 104 -4.19 -17.79 -4.28
C VAL A 104 -4.14 -19.31 -4.53
N ARG A 105 -4.87 -19.78 -5.56
CA ARG A 105 -4.89 -21.20 -5.94
C ARG A 105 -3.54 -21.66 -6.52
N ALA A 106 -2.92 -20.84 -7.36
CA ALA A 106 -1.62 -21.11 -7.96
C ALA A 106 -0.52 -21.27 -6.91
N ARG A 107 -0.52 -20.41 -5.88
CA ARG A 107 0.46 -20.46 -4.78
C ARG A 107 0.33 -21.74 -3.98
N ASP A 108 -0.90 -22.13 -3.62
CA ASP A 108 -1.15 -23.35 -2.84
C ASP A 108 -0.81 -24.62 -3.65
N GLY A 109 -1.07 -24.60 -4.97
CA GLY A 109 -0.74 -25.69 -5.87
C GLY A 109 0.68 -25.67 -6.46
N SER A 110 1.47 -24.61 -6.20
CA SER A 110 2.73 -24.32 -6.88
C SER A 110 2.63 -24.38 -8.43
N ASP A 111 1.51 -23.92 -8.99
CA ASP A 111 1.19 -24.03 -10.42
C ASP A 111 1.16 -22.65 -11.09
N TRP A 112 2.24 -22.33 -11.78
CA TRP A 112 2.40 -21.08 -12.54
C TRP A 112 1.35 -20.90 -13.65
N SER A 113 0.90 -21.99 -14.27
CA SER A 113 0.01 -21.93 -15.43
C SER A 113 -1.35 -21.31 -15.10
N ILE A 114 -1.76 -21.39 -13.83
CA ILE A 114 -3.02 -20.83 -13.33
C ILE A 114 -2.94 -19.29 -13.28
N VAL A 115 -1.81 -18.72 -12.86
CA VAL A 115 -1.66 -17.26 -12.68
C VAL A 115 -1.16 -16.54 -13.94
N GLN A 116 -0.40 -17.23 -14.79
CA GLN A 116 0.25 -16.64 -15.98
C GLN A 116 -0.72 -15.80 -16.85
N PRO A 117 -1.91 -16.29 -17.26
CA PRO A 117 -2.77 -15.52 -18.16
C PRO A 117 -3.33 -14.25 -17.52
N GLY A 118 -3.56 -14.26 -16.21
CA GLY A 118 -3.98 -13.08 -15.46
C GLY A 118 -2.86 -12.05 -15.37
N LEU A 119 -1.65 -12.51 -15.07
CA LEU A 119 -0.47 -11.64 -14.97
C LEU A 119 -0.10 -11.00 -16.32
N GLU A 120 -0.15 -11.74 -17.42
CA GLU A 120 0.12 -11.22 -18.77
C GLU A 120 -0.85 -10.07 -19.13
N LYS A 121 -2.14 -10.23 -18.79
CA LYS A 121 -3.14 -9.17 -18.96
C LYS A 121 -2.85 -7.95 -18.09
N LEU A 122 -2.47 -8.15 -16.82
CA LEU A 122 -2.09 -7.06 -15.93
C LEU A 122 -0.87 -6.29 -16.44
N VAL A 123 0.17 -7.00 -16.90
CA VAL A 123 1.35 -6.37 -17.52
C VAL A 123 0.95 -5.55 -18.75
N GLY A 124 0.05 -6.08 -19.59
CA GLY A 124 -0.49 -5.34 -20.73
C GLY A 124 -1.20 -4.05 -20.31
N ILE A 125 -2.02 -4.10 -19.26
CA ILE A 125 -2.72 -2.93 -18.70
C ILE A 125 -1.73 -1.89 -18.15
N TYR A 126 -0.68 -2.31 -17.44
CA TYR A 126 0.34 -1.39 -16.94
C TYR A 126 1.16 -0.75 -18.06
N ARG A 127 1.43 -1.47 -19.15
CA ARG A 127 2.06 -0.88 -20.35
C ARG A 127 1.15 0.17 -20.99
N GLU A 128 -0.13 -0.15 -21.21
CA GLU A 128 -1.10 0.82 -21.72
C GLU A 128 -1.22 2.06 -20.82
N TYR A 129 -1.19 1.85 -19.49
CA TYR A 129 -1.16 2.96 -18.53
C TYR A 129 0.10 3.82 -18.68
N ALA A 130 1.28 3.21 -18.78
CA ALA A 130 2.54 3.94 -18.97
C ALA A 130 2.51 4.80 -20.25
N GLU A 131 2.03 4.26 -21.36
CA GLU A 131 1.84 5.01 -22.63
C GLU A 131 0.84 6.16 -22.47
N THR A 132 -0.22 5.96 -21.68
CA THR A 132 -1.23 7.01 -21.44
C THR A 132 -0.71 8.13 -20.54
N VAL A 133 0.15 7.79 -19.58
CA VAL A 133 0.79 8.77 -18.69
C VAL A 133 1.86 9.57 -19.43
N GLY A 134 2.61 8.90 -20.30
CA GLY A 134 3.81 9.42 -20.95
C GLY A 134 5.05 9.25 -20.07
N TYR A 135 6.19 9.10 -20.74
CA TYR A 135 7.52 8.98 -20.13
C TYR A 135 8.57 9.47 -21.11
N ASP A 136 9.70 9.94 -20.60
CA ASP A 136 10.78 10.50 -21.44
C ASP A 136 11.67 9.39 -22.01
N GLU A 137 12.22 8.54 -21.15
CA GLU A 137 13.21 7.53 -21.54
C GLU A 137 12.67 6.10 -21.46
N HIS A 138 11.99 5.73 -20.37
CA HIS A 138 11.56 4.35 -20.14
C HIS A 138 10.15 4.24 -19.56
N PRO A 139 9.30 3.27 -19.97
CA PRO A 139 7.92 3.13 -19.47
C PRO A 139 7.84 2.89 -17.95
N MET A 140 8.92 2.40 -17.33
CA MET A 140 9.00 2.30 -15.88
C MET A 140 8.97 3.66 -15.19
N ASP A 141 9.44 4.74 -15.83
CA ASP A 141 9.43 6.08 -15.24
C ASP A 141 7.99 6.53 -14.94
N ALA A 142 7.08 6.30 -15.89
CA ALA A 142 5.65 6.53 -15.70
C ALA A 142 5.10 5.72 -14.51
N LEU A 143 5.45 4.43 -14.41
CA LEU A 143 4.96 3.54 -13.35
C LEU A 143 5.55 3.87 -11.98
N LEU A 144 6.85 4.20 -11.91
CA LEU A 144 7.57 4.54 -10.69
C LEU A 144 7.08 5.86 -10.12
N SER A 145 6.81 6.84 -10.98
CA SER A 145 6.33 8.16 -10.56
C SER A 145 5.07 8.10 -9.70
N VAL A 146 4.22 7.08 -9.89
CA VAL A 146 3.01 6.84 -9.08
C VAL A 146 3.36 6.62 -7.61
N TYR A 147 4.45 5.91 -7.34
CA TYR A 147 4.86 5.53 -5.99
C TYR A 147 5.86 6.51 -5.39
N GLU A 148 6.85 6.93 -6.17
CA GLU A 148 7.92 7.83 -5.72
C GLU A 148 8.11 8.93 -6.77
N PRO A 149 7.64 10.17 -6.52
CA PRO A 149 7.83 11.28 -7.45
C PRO A 149 9.30 11.70 -7.50
N GLY A 150 9.90 11.71 -8.70
CA GLY A 150 11.22 12.28 -8.94
C GLY A 150 12.20 11.30 -9.57
N PRO A 151 12.57 10.21 -8.89
CA PRO A 151 13.59 9.29 -9.39
C PRO A 151 13.18 8.59 -10.69
N THR A 152 14.10 8.57 -11.64
CA THR A 152 13.97 7.80 -12.88
C THR A 152 14.39 6.34 -12.69
N HIS A 153 13.97 5.48 -13.61
CA HIS A 153 14.45 4.12 -13.74
C HIS A 153 15.98 4.04 -13.80
N ALA A 154 16.64 4.97 -14.51
CA ALA A 154 18.09 5.00 -14.62
C ALA A 154 18.78 5.33 -13.28
N GLU A 155 18.27 6.31 -12.54
CA GLU A 155 18.78 6.66 -11.21
C GLU A 155 18.60 5.53 -10.21
N ILE A 156 17.41 4.90 -10.21
CA ILE A 156 17.14 3.73 -9.36
C ILE A 156 18.10 2.58 -9.71
N THR A 157 18.30 2.31 -11.01
CA THR A 157 19.22 1.26 -11.47
C THR A 157 20.65 1.51 -10.98
N SER A 158 21.13 2.75 -11.05
CA SER A 158 22.46 3.14 -10.55
C SER A 158 22.63 2.87 -9.05
N VAL A 159 21.60 3.16 -8.24
CA VAL A 159 21.59 2.84 -6.80
C VAL A 159 21.66 1.33 -6.57
N PHE A 160 20.87 0.55 -7.33
CA PHE A 160 20.87 -0.91 -7.22
C PHE A 160 22.21 -1.53 -7.61
N ASP A 161 22.87 -1.02 -8.66
CA ASP A 161 24.16 -1.52 -9.09
C ASP A 161 25.24 -1.30 -8.02
N GLY A 162 25.27 -0.10 -7.41
CA GLY A 162 26.19 0.19 -6.30
C GLY A 162 25.91 -0.68 -5.06
N LEU A 163 24.64 -0.89 -4.71
CA LEU A 163 24.26 -1.73 -3.57
C LEU A 163 24.52 -3.22 -3.83
N ARG A 164 24.32 -3.69 -5.07
CA ARG A 164 24.48 -5.10 -5.45
C ARG A 164 25.89 -5.58 -5.15
N ASP A 165 26.89 -4.87 -5.64
CA ASP A 165 28.29 -5.27 -5.49
C ASP A 165 28.70 -5.29 -4.01
N PHE A 166 28.31 -4.25 -3.27
CA PHE A 166 28.55 -4.18 -1.83
C PHE A 166 27.88 -5.33 -1.07
N LEU A 167 26.62 -5.65 -1.36
CA LEU A 167 25.88 -6.69 -0.64
C LEU A 167 26.39 -8.10 -0.95
N ILE A 168 26.80 -8.37 -2.19
CA ILE A 168 27.41 -9.66 -2.58
C ILE A 168 28.71 -9.87 -1.80
N ASP A 169 29.56 -8.85 -1.77
CA ASP A 169 30.83 -8.87 -1.06
C ASP A 169 30.63 -9.00 0.47
N ALA A 170 29.74 -8.19 1.06
CA ALA A 170 29.42 -8.25 2.48
C ALA A 170 28.86 -9.62 2.90
N ARG A 171 28.05 -10.25 2.04
CA ARG A 171 27.53 -11.60 2.26
C ARG A 171 28.65 -12.65 2.20
N ALA A 172 29.57 -12.55 1.24
CA ALA A 172 30.68 -13.50 1.09
C ALA A 172 31.65 -13.46 2.30
N ARG A 173 31.81 -12.29 2.95
CA ARG A 173 32.66 -12.12 4.14
C ARG A 173 32.01 -12.56 5.45
N ARG A 174 30.68 -12.76 5.47
CA ARG A 174 29.94 -13.13 6.68
C ARG A 174 29.97 -14.63 6.90
N VAL A 175 30.53 -15.06 8.03
CA VAL A 175 30.20 -16.37 8.64
C VAL A 175 28.95 -16.15 9.48
N VAL A 176 27.78 -16.51 8.95
CA VAL A 176 26.53 -16.44 9.71
C VAL A 176 26.42 -17.71 10.55
N ASP A 177 26.85 -17.62 11.81
CA ASP A 177 26.69 -18.69 12.80
C ASP A 177 25.74 -18.24 13.94
N ALA A 178 24.73 -17.44 13.58
CA ALA A 178 23.71 -17.00 14.51
C ALA A 178 22.50 -17.96 14.43
N PRO A 179 22.14 -18.67 15.52
CA PRO A 179 20.94 -19.48 15.51
C PRO A 179 19.73 -18.57 15.31
N ALA A 180 18.92 -18.86 14.29
CA ALA A 180 17.63 -18.20 14.12
C ALA A 180 16.78 -18.54 15.35
N SER A 181 16.47 -17.53 16.18
CA SER A 181 15.57 -17.75 17.32
C SER A 181 14.22 -18.21 16.79
N SER A 182 13.83 -19.44 17.14
CA SER A 182 12.57 -20.06 16.76
C SER A 182 11.54 -20.02 17.90
N ILE A 183 11.81 -19.23 18.95
CA ILE A 183 10.96 -19.17 20.14
C ILE A 183 9.58 -18.65 19.75
N ARG A 184 8.58 -19.52 19.90
CA ARG A 184 7.17 -19.15 19.76
C ARG A 184 6.61 -18.88 21.15
N VAL A 185 5.80 -17.83 21.26
CA VAL A 185 5.07 -17.48 22.47
C VAL A 185 3.58 -17.40 22.15
N GLU A 186 2.76 -17.51 23.18
CA GLU A 186 1.32 -17.28 23.06
C GLU A 186 1.03 -15.87 22.52
N ARG A 187 -0.07 -15.71 21.78
CA ARG A 187 -0.40 -14.42 21.13
C ARG A 187 -0.48 -13.26 22.11
N HIS A 188 -1.05 -13.49 23.29
CA HIS A 188 -1.19 -12.45 24.32
C HIS A 188 0.18 -11.98 24.85
N VAL A 189 1.17 -12.88 24.94
CA VAL A 189 2.55 -12.53 25.32
C VAL A 189 3.17 -11.66 24.23
N LEU A 190 2.99 -12.06 22.97
CA LEU A 190 3.51 -11.31 21.82
C LEU A 190 2.92 -9.89 21.74
N VAL A 191 1.61 -9.74 21.98
CA VAL A 191 0.94 -8.42 22.09
C VAL A 191 1.54 -7.60 23.24
N GLY A 192 1.76 -8.21 24.41
CA GLY A 192 2.38 -7.53 25.54
C GLY A 192 3.77 -6.99 25.20
N VAL A 193 4.59 -7.78 24.50
CA VAL A 193 5.91 -7.36 23.99
C VAL A 193 5.78 -6.21 23.00
N MET A 194 4.83 -6.28 22.06
CA MET A 194 4.61 -5.21 21.08
C MET A 194 4.17 -3.91 21.73
N ARG A 195 3.27 -3.96 22.71
CA ARG A 195 2.85 -2.77 23.45
C ARG A 195 4.02 -2.16 24.22
N ALA A 196 4.86 -2.99 24.83
CA ALA A 196 6.07 -2.51 25.49
C ALA A 196 7.04 -1.83 24.51
N ILE A 197 7.22 -2.39 23.32
CA ILE A 197 8.01 -1.76 22.24
C ILE A 197 7.40 -0.43 21.82
N GLY A 198 6.08 -0.38 21.58
CA GLY A 198 5.36 0.83 21.21
C GLY A 198 5.55 1.94 22.25
N HIS A 199 5.43 1.63 23.54
CA HIS A 199 5.73 2.60 24.60
C HIS A 199 7.19 3.06 24.60
N LEU A 200 8.15 2.14 24.39
CA LEU A 200 9.57 2.46 24.39
C LEU A 200 9.96 3.45 23.27
N ILE A 201 9.35 3.32 22.10
CA ILE A 201 9.62 4.17 20.93
C ILE A 201 8.71 5.40 20.85
N GLY A 202 7.85 5.62 21.86
CA GLY A 202 7.01 6.80 21.96
C GLY A 202 5.72 6.75 21.11
N PHE A 203 5.21 5.56 20.80
CA PHE A 203 3.93 5.42 20.11
C PHE A 203 2.74 5.82 20.99
N ASP A 204 1.83 6.62 20.44
CA ASP A 204 0.63 7.09 21.11
C ASP A 204 -0.55 6.12 20.93
N PHE A 205 -0.86 5.36 21.98
CA PHE A 205 -1.98 4.40 21.99
C PHE A 205 -3.37 5.07 22.13
N GLU A 206 -3.46 6.39 22.30
CA GLU A 206 -4.74 7.10 22.10
C GLU A 206 -5.05 7.32 20.62
N ARG A 207 -4.03 7.25 19.75
CA ARG A 207 -4.11 7.46 18.30
C ARG A 207 -3.88 6.19 17.49
N GLY A 208 -3.90 5.03 18.14
CA GLY A 208 -3.61 3.77 17.47
C GLY A 208 -3.61 2.54 18.36
N ASP A 209 -3.47 1.37 17.75
CA ASP A 209 -3.40 0.10 18.47
C ASP A 209 -2.57 -0.95 17.72
N VAL A 210 -2.33 -2.09 18.36
CA VAL A 210 -1.60 -3.23 17.79
C VAL A 210 -2.48 -4.46 17.67
N GLY A 211 -2.34 -5.19 16.55
CA GLY A 211 -3.09 -6.41 16.29
C GLY A 211 -2.35 -7.43 15.44
N PHE A 212 -3.09 -8.38 14.89
CA PHE A 212 -2.56 -9.46 14.06
C PHE A 212 -3.26 -9.54 12.71
N THR A 213 -2.50 -9.95 11.70
CA THR A 213 -2.95 -10.17 10.32
C THR A 213 -2.15 -11.34 9.73
N PRO A 214 -2.51 -11.88 8.55
CA PRO A 214 -1.68 -12.86 7.86
C PRO A 214 -0.28 -12.33 7.53
N HIS A 215 -0.18 -11.04 7.19
CA HIS A 215 1.06 -10.33 6.88
C HIS A 215 1.10 -9.02 7.66
N GLY A 216 2.17 -8.79 8.43
CA GLY A 216 2.34 -7.57 9.21
C GLY A 216 2.39 -6.34 8.30
N TYR A 217 1.70 -5.28 8.71
CA TYR A 217 1.65 -3.99 8.04
C TYR A 217 1.10 -2.90 8.97
N THR A 218 1.36 -1.64 8.63
CA THR A 218 0.75 -0.47 9.28
C THR A 218 -0.42 0.05 8.46
N SER A 219 -1.58 0.13 9.10
CA SER A 219 -2.83 0.62 8.54
C SER A 219 -3.13 2.02 9.05
N ILE A 220 -3.07 3.04 8.18
CA ILE A 220 -3.34 4.44 8.52
C ILE A 220 -4.72 4.85 7.98
N ALA A 221 -5.65 5.22 8.86
CA ALA A 221 -6.95 5.79 8.48
C ALA A 221 -7.05 7.29 8.73
N GLY A 222 -5.95 7.93 9.12
CA GLY A 222 -5.89 9.37 9.33
C GLY A 222 -4.87 9.72 10.40
N PRO A 223 -4.73 11.02 10.70
CA PRO A 223 -3.72 11.51 11.62
C PRO A 223 -3.96 11.06 13.07
N ARG A 224 -5.05 10.37 13.40
CA ARG A 224 -5.34 9.91 14.77
C ARG A 224 -5.74 8.44 14.85
N ASP A 225 -5.52 7.67 13.78
CA ASP A 225 -5.82 6.22 13.77
C ASP A 225 -4.77 5.47 12.94
N ALA A 226 -3.67 5.11 13.59
CA ALA A 226 -2.63 4.24 13.06
C ALA A 226 -2.67 2.86 13.75
N ARG A 227 -2.83 1.79 12.97
CA ARG A 227 -2.89 0.42 13.52
C ARG A 227 -1.74 -0.41 13.02
N VAL A 228 -0.91 -0.87 13.95
CA VAL A 228 0.24 -1.72 13.68
C VAL A 228 -0.19 -3.17 13.75
N THR A 229 0.22 -3.98 12.78
CA THR A 229 -0.12 -5.40 12.77
C THR A 229 1.10 -6.27 12.58
N VAL A 230 1.10 -7.44 13.21
CA VAL A 230 2.16 -8.44 13.06
C VAL A 230 1.60 -9.73 12.50
N ALA A 231 2.41 -10.42 11.70
CA ALA A 231 2.02 -11.67 11.07
C ALA A 231 1.69 -12.75 12.13
N THR A 232 0.53 -13.38 11.99
CA THR A 232 0.01 -14.41 12.92
C THR A 232 0.92 -15.62 13.12
N ASN A 233 1.80 -15.91 12.17
CA ASN A 233 2.72 -17.05 12.20
C ASN A 233 4.12 -16.71 12.74
N SER A 234 4.35 -15.45 13.17
CA SER A 234 5.65 -14.95 13.63
C SER A 234 6.13 -15.67 14.89
N ASN A 235 7.42 -15.97 14.93
CA ASN A 235 8.10 -16.23 16.20
C ASN A 235 8.37 -14.91 16.96
N LEU A 236 8.85 -14.99 18.20
CA LEU A 236 9.09 -13.80 19.05
C LEU A 236 10.05 -12.80 18.38
N PHE A 237 11.16 -13.28 17.83
CA PHE A 237 12.16 -12.42 17.20
C PHE A 237 11.61 -11.71 15.96
N GLN A 238 10.93 -12.45 15.08
CA GLN A 238 10.24 -11.90 13.92
C GLN A 238 9.20 -10.87 14.33
N GLY A 239 8.39 -11.19 15.33
CA GLY A 239 7.34 -10.28 15.79
C GLY A 239 7.89 -8.98 16.38
N VAL A 240 9.02 -9.02 17.09
CA VAL A 240 9.72 -7.82 17.56
C VAL A 240 10.22 -6.96 16.39
N LEU A 241 10.88 -7.56 15.39
CA LEU A 241 11.40 -6.81 14.25
C LEU A 241 10.28 -6.21 13.39
N ILE A 242 9.21 -6.97 13.16
CA ILE A 242 8.03 -6.47 12.45
C ILE A 242 7.42 -5.32 13.24
N ALA A 243 7.22 -5.47 14.56
CA ALA A 243 6.65 -4.39 15.37
C ALA A 243 7.48 -3.10 15.28
N ILE A 244 8.81 -3.18 15.40
CA ILE A 244 9.69 -2.00 15.28
C ILE A 244 9.56 -1.37 13.88
N HIS A 245 9.56 -2.18 12.82
CA HIS A 245 9.39 -1.71 11.45
C HIS A 245 8.05 -0.98 11.24
N GLU A 246 6.96 -1.63 11.64
CA GLU A 246 5.61 -1.10 11.46
C GLU A 246 5.34 0.14 12.32
N TYR A 247 5.84 0.18 13.56
CA TYR A 247 5.77 1.39 14.36
C TYR A 247 6.56 2.55 13.74
N GLY A 248 7.64 2.28 13.00
CA GLY A 248 8.34 3.32 12.22
C GLY A 248 7.40 4.01 11.22
N HIS A 249 6.62 3.23 10.45
CA HIS A 249 5.60 3.78 9.55
C HIS A 249 4.52 4.54 10.28
N ALA A 250 4.08 4.03 11.44
CA ALA A 250 3.04 4.66 12.23
C ALA A 250 3.51 6.02 12.79
N LEU A 251 4.74 6.09 13.31
CA LEU A 251 5.34 7.32 13.82
C LEU A 251 5.60 8.36 12.72
N TYR A 252 5.90 7.93 11.49
CA TYR A 252 6.00 8.85 10.36
C TYR A 252 4.64 9.47 9.98
N SER A 253 3.55 8.72 10.20
CA SER A 253 2.20 9.09 9.76
C SER A 253 1.37 9.86 10.79
N LEU A 254 1.75 9.79 12.08
CA LEU A 254 1.12 10.48 13.21
C LEU A 254 1.82 11.81 13.51
#